data_AF-A0A329SQS7-F1
#
_entry.id   AF-A0A329SQS7-F1
#
_cell.length_a   1.000
_cell.length_b   1.000
_cell.length_c   1.000
_cell.angle_alpha   90.00
_cell.angle_beta   90.00
_cell.angle_gamma   90.00
#
_symmetry.space_group_name_H-M   'P 1'
#
loop_
_entity.id
_entity.type
_entity.pdbx_description
1 polymer ?
#
loop_
_entity_poly.entity_id
_entity_poly.type
_entity_poly.pdbx_seq_one_letter_code
_entity_poly.pdbx_strand_id
1 'polypeptide(L)'
;MLSPIENVFSAHKSAVKRFLARQRPAILRVPEDTTITEHRARYLELAADPFFAEVVTTDLCNRAFCHSLHHHQRALRFEDMEVGM
;
A
#
# COMPACT_ATOMS: atom_id res chain seq x y z
N MET A 1 -1.97 -14.99 0.73
CA MET A 1 -2.09 -13.78 1.57
C MET A 1 -3.44 -13.83 2.27
N LEU A 2 -3.45 -13.95 3.60
CA LEU A 2 -4.66 -14.27 4.36
C LEU A 2 -5.43 -13.01 4.80
N SER A 3 -4.74 -11.93 5.13
CA SER A 3 -5.42 -10.71 5.59
C SER A 3 -5.82 -9.82 4.40
N PRO A 4 -7.10 -9.61 4.08
CA PRO A 4 -7.48 -8.79 2.93
C PRO A 4 -7.06 -7.32 3.04
N ILE A 5 -6.88 -6.78 4.24
CA ILE A 5 -6.42 -5.39 4.43
C ILE A 5 -4.99 -5.16 3.88
N GLU A 6 -4.14 -6.18 3.88
CA GLU A 6 -2.79 -6.09 3.31
C GLU A 6 -2.84 -5.80 1.79
N ASN A 7 -3.85 -6.32 1.08
CA ASN A 7 -4.02 -6.10 -0.37
C ASN A 7 -4.46 -4.66 -0.63
N VAL A 8 -5.36 -4.15 0.21
CA VAL A 8 -5.80 -2.75 0.18
C VAL A 8 -4.63 -1.81 0.45
N PHE A 9 -3.82 -2.08 1.48
CA PHE A 9 -2.62 -1.30 1.79
C PHE A 9 -1.56 -1.42 0.69
N SER A 10 -1.42 -2.56 0.04
CA SER A 10 -0.52 -2.74 -1.10
C SER A 10 -0.93 -1.85 -2.29
N ALA A 11 -2.23 -1.77 -2.59
CA ALA A 11 -2.75 -0.88 -3.62
C ALA A 11 -2.53 0.60 -3.29
N HIS A 12 -2.84 1.01 -2.05
CA HIS A 12 -2.60 2.36 -1.56
C HIS A 12 -1.10 2.74 -1.64
N LYS A 13 -0.22 1.89 -1.09
CA LYS A 13 1.24 2.06 -1.15
C LYS A 13 1.75 2.18 -2.59
N SER A 14 1.16 1.44 -3.52
CA SER A 14 1.50 1.49 -4.94
C SER A 14 1.12 2.82 -5.60
N ALA A 15 0.01 3.43 -5.19
CA ALA A 15 -0.38 4.77 -5.64
C ALA A 15 0.56 5.85 -5.09
N VAL A 16 0.84 5.83 -3.78
CA VAL A 16 1.79 6.74 -3.14
C VAL A 16 3.17 6.66 -3.81
N LYS A 17 3.69 5.45 -4.05
CA LYS A 17 4.96 5.24 -4.76
C LYS A 17 4.97 5.85 -6.16
N ARG A 18 3.87 5.72 -6.92
CA ARG A 18 3.75 6.31 -8.26
C ARG A 18 3.81 7.83 -8.21
N PHE A 19 3.15 8.45 -7.23
CA PHE A 19 3.23 9.89 -7.02
C PHE A 19 4.66 10.34 -6.68
N LEU A 20 5.29 9.69 -5.69
CA LEU A 20 6.66 10.02 -5.28
C LEU A 20 7.65 9.85 -6.44
N ALA A 21 7.47 8.83 -7.28
CA ALA A 21 8.30 8.64 -8.47
C ALA A 21 8.17 9.81 -9.46
N ARG A 22 6.97 10.36 -9.66
CA ARG A 22 6.73 11.54 -10.51
C ARG A 22 7.32 12.82 -9.91
N GLN A 23 7.25 12.97 -8.58
CA GLN A 23 7.79 14.11 -7.85
C GLN A 23 9.30 14.00 -7.56
N ARG A 24 9.94 12.91 -7.96
CA ARG A 24 11.35 12.62 -7.65
C ARG A 24 12.31 13.79 -7.92
N PRO A 25 12.23 14.55 -9.04
CA PRO A 25 13.11 15.68 -9.26
C PRO A 25 12.98 16.78 -8.20
N ALA A 26 11.76 17.04 -7.72
CA ALA A 26 11.51 18.06 -6.70
C ALA A 26 11.86 17.57 -5.29
N ILE A 27 11.62 16.28 -5.00
CA ILE A 27 12.04 15.63 -3.75
C ILE A 27 13.57 15.67 -3.57
N LEU A 28 14.33 15.57 -4.65
CA LEU A 28 15.80 15.60 -4.61
C LEU A 28 16.37 17.02 -4.46
N ARG A 29 15.59 18.06 -4.79
CA ARG A 29 15.99 19.46 -4.64
C ARG A 29 15.50 20.00 -3.30
N VAL A 30 16.24 19.68 -2.25
CA VAL A 30 15.93 20.15 -0.88
C VAL A 30 16.26 21.64 -0.77
N PRO A 31 15.31 22.50 -0.36
CA PRO A 31 15.57 23.92 -0.08
C PRO A 31 16.55 24.13 1.08
N GLU A 32 17.22 25.30 1.10
CA GLU A 32 18.21 25.62 2.15
C GLU A 32 17.58 25.90 3.53
N ASP A 33 16.29 26.25 3.57
CA ASP A 33 15.54 26.63 4.77
C ASP A 33 14.85 25.44 5.47
N THR A 34 15.09 24.20 5.02
CA THR A 34 14.45 23.01 5.60
C THR A 34 15.40 21.82 5.66
N THR A 35 15.09 20.88 6.55
CA THR A 35 15.80 19.60 6.57
C THR A 35 15.32 18.67 5.46
N ILE A 36 16.21 17.76 5.02
CA ILE A 36 15.84 16.70 4.06
C ILE A 36 14.65 15.85 4.53
N THR A 37 14.53 15.64 5.84
CA THR A 37 13.47 14.84 6.46
C THR A 37 12.13 15.56 6.34
N GLU A 38 12.05 16.83 6.75
CA GLU A 38 10.83 17.63 6.65
C GLU A 38 10.39 17.81 5.20
N HIS A 39 11.33 18.09 4.29
CA HIS A 39 11.05 18.20 2.86
C HIS A 39 10.40 16.93 2.32
N ARG A 40 10.99 15.77 2.60
CA ARG A 40 10.46 14.47 2.15
C ARG A 40 9.15 14.09 2.83
N ALA A 41 8.98 14.41 4.11
CA ALA A 41 7.75 14.16 4.85
C ALA A 41 6.56 14.90 4.22
N ARG A 42 6.74 16.17 3.83
CA ARG A 42 5.69 16.94 3.13
C ARG A 42 5.20 16.25 1.86
N TYR A 43 6.09 15.70 1.03
CA TYR A 43 5.67 14.95 -0.16
C TYR A 43 4.94 13.65 0.17
N LEU A 44 5.28 13.00 1.28
CA LEU A 44 4.59 11.81 1.73
C LEU A 44 3.19 12.16 2.24
N GLU A 45 3.04 13.23 3.02
CA GLU A 45 1.76 13.74 3.53
C GLU A 45 0.83 14.17 2.39
N LEU A 46 1.36 14.88 1.38
CA LEU A 46 0.62 15.27 0.17
C LEU A 46 0.05 14.08 -0.61
N ALA A 47 0.62 12.88 -0.41
CA ALA A 47 0.21 11.67 -1.10
C ALA A 47 -0.63 10.73 -0.22
N ALA A 48 -0.29 10.59 1.06
CA ALA A 48 -0.84 9.55 1.93
C ALA A 48 -2.36 9.70 2.10
N ASP A 49 -2.83 10.81 2.66
CA ASP A 49 -4.26 10.95 2.96
C ASP A 49 -5.13 11.05 1.70
N PRO A 50 -4.77 11.84 0.67
CA PRO A 50 -5.59 11.94 -0.54
C PRO A 50 -5.70 10.61 -1.29
N PHE A 51 -4.59 9.88 -1.46
CA PHE A 51 -4.64 8.59 -2.15
C PHE A 51 -5.25 7.49 -1.30
N PHE A 52 -5.32 7.63 0.03
CA PHE A 52 -6.08 6.68 0.83
C PHE A 52 -7.56 6.79 0.47
N ALA A 53 -8.12 8.00 0.52
CA ALA A 53 -9.52 8.23 0.16
C ALA A 53 -9.84 7.87 -1.30
N GLU A 54 -8.93 8.15 -2.23
CA GLU A 54 -9.12 7.85 -3.66
C GLU A 54 -9.03 6.36 -3.98
N VAL A 55 -8.06 5.65 -3.40
CA VAL A 55 -7.75 4.27 -3.78
C VAL A 55 -8.55 3.26 -2.95
N VAL A 56 -8.78 3.54 -1.66
CA VAL A 56 -9.45 2.63 -0.73
C VAL A 56 -10.96 2.75 -0.89
N THR A 57 -11.46 2.22 -2.00
CA THR A 57 -12.89 2.17 -2.32
C THR A 57 -13.54 0.90 -1.78
N THR A 58 -14.86 0.94 -1.56
CA THR A 58 -15.65 -0.24 -1.18
C THR A 58 -15.46 -1.41 -2.17
N ASP A 59 -15.37 -1.10 -3.46
CA ASP A 59 -15.16 -2.07 -4.52
C ASP A 59 -13.78 -2.74 -4.44
N LEU A 60 -12.71 -1.98 -4.16
CA LEU A 60 -11.38 -2.55 -3.89
C LEU A 60 -11.39 -3.45 -2.65
N CYS A 61 -12.01 -2.99 -1.55
CA CYS A 61 -12.11 -3.76 -0.31
C CYS A 61 -12.86 -5.09 -0.53
N ASN A 62 -13.97 -5.07 -1.26
CA ASN A 62 -14.72 -6.27 -1.61
C ASN A 62 -13.89 -7.24 -2.45
N ARG A 63 -13.18 -6.75 -3.48
CA ARG A 63 -12.27 -7.60 -4.25
C ARG A 63 -11.16 -8.22 -3.40
N ALA A 64 -10.56 -7.43 -2.51
CA ALA A 64 -9.51 -7.93 -1.62
C ALA A 64 -10.03 -9.03 -0.69
N PHE A 65 -11.25 -8.87 -0.15
CA PHE A 65 -11.92 -9.86 0.67
C PHE A 65 -12.26 -11.15 -0.10
N CYS A 66 -12.88 -11.03 -1.27
CA CYS A 66 -13.20 -12.19 -2.11
C CYS A 66 -11.93 -12.95 -2.52
N HIS A 67 -10.85 -12.23 -2.81
CA HIS A 67 -9.55 -12.84 -3.10
C HIS A 67 -8.99 -13.60 -1.88
N SER A 68 -9.06 -13.04 -0.66
CA SER A 68 -8.59 -13.74 0.55
C SER A 68 -9.41 -14.98 0.91
N LEU A 69 -10.71 -14.99 0.60
CA LEU A 69 -11.59 -16.14 0.88
C LEU A 69 -11.10 -17.43 0.21
N HIS A 70 -10.65 -17.34 -1.04
CA HIS A 70 -10.06 -18.50 -1.73
C HIS A 70 -8.82 -19.03 -1.00
N HIS A 71 -7.96 -18.12 -0.52
CA HIS A 71 -6.77 -18.49 0.25
C HIS A 71 -7.12 -19.09 1.61
N HIS A 72 -8.20 -18.66 2.25
CA HIS A 72 -8.71 -19.25 3.50
C HIS A 72 -9.15 -20.70 3.29
N GLN A 73 -9.89 -20.96 2.21
CA GLN A 73 -10.33 -22.32 1.89
C GLN A 73 -9.15 -23.26 1.65
N ARG A 74 -8.11 -22.80 0.95
CA ARG A 74 -6.87 -23.58 0.75
C ARG A 74 -6.12 -23.83 2.06
N ALA A 75 -6.03 -22.82 2.92
CA ALA A 75 -5.41 -22.94 4.24
C ALA A 75 -6.13 -23.95 5.14
N LEU A 76 -7.47 -23.95 5.15
CA LEU A 76 -8.28 -24.94 5.87
C LEU A 76 -8.07 -26.38 5.37
N ARG A 77 -7.74 -26.54 4.08
CA ARG A 77 -7.41 -27.82 3.47
C ARG A 77 -5.93 -28.19 3.57
N PHE A 78 -5.11 -27.37 4.22
CA PHE A 78 -3.66 -27.57 4.37
C PHE A 78 -2.93 -27.75 3.02
N GLU A 79 -3.49 -27.23 1.92
CA GLU A 79 -3.00 -27.51 0.56
C GLU A 79 -1.60 -26.92 0.26
N ASP A 80 -1.14 -25.96 1.05
CA ASP A 80 0.18 -25.31 0.90
C ASP A 80 0.88 -25.08 2.25
N MET A 81 0.56 -25.86 3.27
CA MET A 81 1.29 -25.81 4.54
C MET A 81 2.19 -27.04 4.64
N GLU A 82 3.51 -26.85 4.53
CA GLU A 82 4.45 -27.86 5.00
C GLU A 82 4.23 -28.02 6.51
N VAL A 83 3.46 -29.04 6.87
CA VAL A 83 3.36 -29.49 8.26
C VAL A 83 4.71 -30.12 8.56
N GLY A 84 5.52 -29.42 9.36
CA GLY A 84 6.89 -29.81 9.66
C GLY A 84 7.00 -31.28 10.03
N MET A 85 7.99 -31.97 9.44
CA MET A 85 8.49 -33.25 9.95
C MET A 85 9.20 -33.06 11.28
#